data_AF-A0A0Q9LKI8-F1
#
_entry.id   AF-A0A0Q9LKI8-F1
#
_cell.length_a   1.000
_cell.length_b   1.000
_cell.length_c   1.000
_cell.angle_alpha   90.00
_cell.angle_beta   90.00
_cell.angle_gamma   90.00
#
_symmetry.space_group_name_H-M   'P 1'
#
loop_
_entity.id
_entity.type
_entity.pdbx_description
1 polymer ?
#
loop_
_entity_poly.entity_id
_entity_poly.type
_entity_poly.pdbx_seq_one_letter_code
_entity_poly.pdbx_strand_id
1 'polypeptide(L)'
;MRKTAAENTNFRLKAVLDVLAEGVLSGDPQNAGAVLAEALVRVPLNAYEAELLSGGIPRGHKSLTTATAKLVRAGWLIKGRSGWTITDDGLRATVAFPDAETFSAALDAGTPVPAGTPLPVAAAAKPAKKAPAKAAKSEKAPSKTAKVVDKAAQLIEDAVAPVAKAVRGKKAAAVESSAEAVDQPQAVAVAGDFNTLLGAPENWAPQYDEAQMELDVLDQLWKLSADIPAGYYTFKIALNRSWEENYGAFGAFDGANHELQHDGGQLTIRYDHRTRDITVN
;
A
#
# COMPACT_ATOMS: atom_id res chain seq x y z
N MET A 1 -6.19 23.50 -24.61
CA MET A 1 -4.81 23.02 -24.90
C MET A 1 -4.64 21.63 -24.30
N ARG A 2 -3.94 20.71 -24.98
CA ARG A 2 -3.56 19.43 -24.34
C ARG A 2 -2.47 19.74 -23.32
N LYS A 3 -2.67 19.32 -22.07
CA LYS A 3 -1.67 19.47 -21.02
C LYS A 3 -0.44 18.63 -21.32
N THR A 4 0.75 19.14 -21.01
CA THR A 4 2.01 18.39 -21.11
C THR A 4 2.07 17.28 -20.05
N ALA A 5 2.95 16.29 -20.23
CA ALA A 5 3.17 15.24 -19.23
C ALA A 5 3.66 15.81 -17.88
N ALA A 6 4.46 16.88 -17.92
CA ALA A 6 4.93 17.58 -16.72
C ALA A 6 3.77 18.27 -15.99
N GLU A 7 2.91 18.98 -16.73
CA GLU A 7 1.70 19.58 -16.16
C GLU A 7 0.81 18.50 -15.54
N ASN A 8 0.47 17.43 -16.27
CA ASN A 8 -0.36 16.35 -15.74
C ASN A 8 0.22 15.74 -14.45
N THR A 9 1.55 15.61 -14.36
CA THR A 9 2.22 15.13 -13.15
C THR A 9 2.02 16.09 -11.97
N ASN A 10 2.09 17.41 -12.18
CA ASN A 10 1.84 18.38 -11.12
C ASN A 10 0.36 18.39 -10.69
N PHE A 11 -0.59 18.23 -11.62
CA PHE A 11 -2.01 18.03 -11.28
C PHE A 11 -2.22 16.76 -10.44
N ARG A 12 -1.51 15.67 -10.75
CA ARG A 12 -1.54 14.44 -9.93
C ARG A 12 -0.90 14.62 -8.57
N LEU A 13 0.17 15.42 -8.44
CA LEU A 13 0.77 15.74 -7.13
C LEU A 13 -0.20 16.50 -6.22
N LYS A 14 -0.95 17.44 -6.78
CA LYS A 14 -2.04 18.11 -6.06
C LYS A 14 -3.08 17.09 -5.60
N ALA A 15 -3.53 16.20 -6.49
CA ALA A 15 -4.47 15.14 -6.15
C ALA A 15 -3.94 14.20 -5.06
N VAL A 16 -2.65 13.82 -5.08
CA VAL A 16 -2.00 13.02 -4.01
C VAL A 16 -2.14 13.72 -2.65
N LEU A 17 -1.87 15.03 -2.59
CA LEU A 17 -1.96 15.76 -1.33
C LEU A 17 -3.41 15.89 -0.84
N ASP A 18 -4.35 16.13 -1.76
CA ASP A 18 -5.78 16.21 -1.45
C ASP A 18 -6.32 14.87 -0.91
N VAL A 19 -5.94 13.75 -1.53
CA VAL A 19 -6.32 12.39 -1.10
C VAL A 19 -5.80 12.07 0.31
N LEU A 20 -4.54 12.43 0.59
CA LEU A 20 -3.98 12.27 1.93
C LEU A 20 -4.71 13.12 2.97
N ALA A 21 -5.06 14.37 2.63
CA ALA A 21 -5.83 15.26 3.50
C ALA A 21 -7.23 14.69 3.79
N GLU A 22 -7.90 14.15 2.78
CA GLU A 22 -9.19 13.48 2.92
C GLU A 22 -9.10 12.24 3.82
N GLY A 23 -8.06 11.41 3.67
CA GLY A 23 -7.82 10.25 4.54
C GLY A 23 -7.61 10.61 6.01
N VAL A 24 -6.90 11.71 6.27
CA VAL A 24 -6.77 12.25 7.65
C VAL A 24 -8.13 12.70 8.20
N LEU A 25 -8.96 13.34 7.37
CA LEU A 25 -10.28 13.81 7.77
C LEU A 25 -11.30 12.67 7.96
N SER A 26 -11.20 11.59 7.19
CA SER A 26 -12.07 10.41 7.33
C SER A 26 -11.60 9.46 8.44
N GLY A 27 -10.34 9.54 8.85
CA GLY A 27 -9.73 8.62 9.81
C GLY A 27 -9.30 7.29 9.18
N ASP A 28 -9.30 7.19 7.85
CA ASP A 28 -8.86 6.00 7.12
C ASP A 28 -7.42 6.19 6.62
N PRO A 29 -6.41 5.60 7.29
CA PRO A 29 -5.03 5.68 6.83
C PRO A 29 -4.90 4.96 5.48
N GLN A 30 -4.49 5.70 4.46
CA GLN A 30 -4.26 5.14 3.14
C GLN A 30 -2.80 4.80 2.92
N ASN A 31 -2.56 3.64 2.29
CA ASN A 31 -1.22 3.28 1.86
C ASN A 31 -0.81 4.06 0.59
N ALA A 32 0.49 4.12 0.30
CA ALA A 32 1.02 4.88 -0.82
C ALA A 32 0.42 4.46 -2.18
N GLY A 33 0.22 3.16 -2.40
CA GLY A 33 -0.37 2.62 -3.62
C GLY A 33 -1.81 3.07 -3.81
N ALA A 34 -2.64 3.01 -2.76
CA ALA A 34 -4.02 3.49 -2.78
C ALA A 34 -4.10 5.00 -3.05
N VAL A 35 -3.24 5.80 -2.42
CA VAL A 35 -3.17 7.25 -2.65
C VAL A 35 -2.80 7.57 -4.09
N LEU A 36 -1.81 6.86 -4.64
CA LEU A 36 -1.38 7.03 -6.03
C LEU A 36 -2.48 6.58 -7.01
N ALA A 37 -3.13 5.44 -6.76
CA ALA A 37 -4.22 4.93 -7.57
C ALA A 37 -5.39 5.92 -7.61
N GLU A 38 -5.82 6.43 -6.46
CA GLU A 38 -6.88 7.44 -6.37
C GLU A 38 -6.49 8.74 -7.08
N ALA A 39 -5.24 9.20 -6.95
CA ALA A 39 -4.75 10.36 -7.69
C ALA A 39 -4.80 10.15 -9.21
N LEU A 40 -4.55 8.92 -9.69
CA LEU A 40 -4.68 8.55 -11.11
C LEU A 40 -6.13 8.45 -11.57
N VAL A 41 -7.06 8.07 -10.69
CA VAL A 41 -8.51 8.13 -10.98
C VAL A 41 -8.94 9.59 -11.18
N ARG A 42 -8.49 10.49 -10.31
CA ARG A 42 -8.80 11.93 -10.39
C ARG A 42 -8.17 12.60 -11.60
N VAL A 43 -6.96 12.20 -11.96
CA VAL A 43 -6.21 12.74 -13.10
C VAL A 43 -5.66 11.59 -13.96
N PRO A 44 -6.49 11.05 -14.88
CA PRO A 44 -6.15 9.88 -15.69
C PRO A 44 -4.87 10.03 -16.51
N LEU A 45 -4.19 8.91 -16.74
CA LEU A 45 -3.04 8.83 -17.64
C LEU A 45 -3.46 9.03 -19.10
N ASN A 46 -2.67 9.77 -19.86
CA ASN A 46 -2.81 9.76 -21.32
C ASN A 46 -2.19 8.48 -21.93
N ALA A 47 -2.39 8.25 -23.23
CA ALA A 47 -1.92 7.04 -23.91
C ALA A 47 -0.43 6.74 -23.69
N TYR A 48 0.44 7.75 -23.81
CA TYR A 48 1.89 7.59 -23.61
C TYR A 48 2.25 7.32 -22.14
N GLU A 49 1.54 7.96 -21.21
CA GLU A 49 1.74 7.75 -19.77
C GLU A 49 1.21 6.38 -19.30
N ALA A 50 0.20 5.83 -19.98
CA ALA A 50 -0.41 4.54 -19.68
C ALA A 50 0.40 3.35 -20.21
N GLU A 51 1.40 3.57 -21.07
CA GLU A 51 2.31 2.52 -21.52
C GLU A 51 3.01 1.87 -20.33
N LEU A 52 2.90 0.55 -20.23
CA LEU A 52 3.53 -0.25 -19.19
C LEU A 52 5.04 -0.35 -19.43
N LEU A 53 5.80 -0.22 -18.35
CA LEU A 53 7.22 -0.54 -18.34
C LEU A 53 7.41 -2.04 -18.12
N SER A 54 8.67 -2.52 -18.16
CA SER A 54 8.98 -3.94 -17.96
C SER A 54 8.37 -4.51 -16.67
N GLY A 55 8.45 -3.78 -15.55
CA GLY A 55 7.81 -4.19 -14.29
C GLY A 55 6.28 -4.05 -14.21
N GLY A 56 5.59 -3.85 -15.34
CA GLY A 56 4.13 -3.67 -15.48
C GLY A 56 3.54 -2.45 -14.79
N ILE A 57 4.38 -1.50 -14.39
CA ILE A 57 3.96 -0.22 -13.86
C ILE A 57 3.87 0.79 -15.03
N PRO A 58 2.74 1.52 -15.19
CA PRO A 58 2.63 2.57 -16.20
C PRO A 58 3.72 3.64 -16.04
N ARG A 59 4.24 4.15 -17.15
CA ARG A 59 5.24 5.22 -17.15
C ARG A 59 4.83 6.41 -16.30
N GLY A 60 3.57 6.86 -16.43
CA GLY A 60 3.01 7.97 -15.69
C GLY A 60 2.90 7.70 -14.19
N HIS A 61 2.59 6.46 -13.79
CA HIS A 61 2.63 6.06 -12.38
C HIS A 61 4.05 6.18 -11.83
N LYS A 62 5.05 5.63 -12.52
CA LYS A 62 6.46 5.76 -12.12
C LYS A 62 6.90 7.22 -12.02
N SER A 63 6.55 8.05 -13.00
CA SER A 63 6.81 9.49 -12.98
C SER A 63 6.17 10.18 -11.78
N LEU A 64 4.92 9.85 -11.45
CA LEU A 64 4.24 10.39 -10.26
C LEU A 64 4.92 9.93 -8.97
N THR A 65 5.23 8.65 -8.81
CA THR A 65 5.94 8.11 -7.65
C THR A 65 7.27 8.85 -7.43
N THR A 66 8.05 9.11 -8.49
CA THR A 66 9.26 9.93 -8.39
C THR A 66 8.95 11.38 -8.02
N ALA A 67 7.94 12.00 -8.65
CA ALA A 67 7.60 13.40 -8.45
C ALA A 67 7.13 13.73 -7.02
N THR A 68 6.57 12.76 -6.28
CA THR A 68 6.16 12.96 -4.87
C THR A 68 7.31 13.33 -3.94
N ALA A 69 8.58 13.12 -4.34
CA ALA A 69 9.74 13.67 -3.63
C ALA A 69 9.72 15.21 -3.54
N LYS A 70 9.03 15.90 -4.46
CA LYS A 70 8.79 17.35 -4.36
C LYS A 70 7.98 17.71 -3.10
N LEU A 71 6.94 16.94 -2.79
CA LEU A 71 6.10 17.16 -1.60
C LEU A 71 6.89 16.93 -0.31
N VAL A 72 7.80 15.97 -0.32
CA VAL A 72 8.72 15.72 0.81
C VAL A 72 9.67 16.90 1.01
N ARG A 73 10.29 17.41 -0.07
CA ARG A 73 11.17 18.58 0.00
C ARG A 73 10.47 19.85 0.47
N ALA A 74 9.17 20.00 0.14
CA ALA A 74 8.34 21.09 0.63
C ALA A 74 7.92 20.93 2.10
N GLY A 75 8.21 19.79 2.73
CA GLY A 75 7.77 19.48 4.10
C GLY A 75 6.28 19.16 4.21
N TRP A 76 5.59 18.88 3.09
CA TRP A 76 4.14 18.62 3.05
C TRP A 76 3.80 17.14 3.18
N LEU A 77 4.76 16.26 2.90
CA LEU A 77 4.63 14.82 2.92
C LEU A 77 5.82 14.20 3.66
N ILE A 78 5.54 13.29 4.58
CA ILE A 78 6.53 12.40 5.17
C ILE A 78 6.32 11.01 4.56
N LYS A 79 7.37 10.47 3.95
CA LYS A 79 7.42 9.06 3.55
C LYS A 79 8.09 8.28 4.66
N GLY A 80 7.29 7.77 5.58
CA GLY A 80 7.74 6.90 6.65
C GLY A 80 7.88 5.48 6.16
N ARG A 81 8.49 4.64 7.00
CA ARG A 81 8.48 3.21 6.75
C ARG A 81 7.03 2.68 6.77
N SER A 82 6.20 3.16 7.71
CA SER A 82 4.78 2.82 7.87
C SER A 82 3.82 3.35 6.81
N GLY A 83 4.33 4.01 5.76
CA GLY A 83 3.53 4.58 4.70
C GLY A 83 3.69 6.09 4.61
N TRP A 84 2.71 6.74 4.00
CA TRP A 84 2.74 8.16 3.71
C TRP A 84 1.90 8.93 4.73
N THR A 85 2.43 10.04 5.21
CA THR A 85 1.76 10.90 6.19
C THR A 85 1.83 12.35 5.72
N ILE A 86 0.68 13.00 5.60
CA ILE A 86 0.61 14.44 5.35
C ILE A 86 0.94 15.21 6.62
N THR A 87 1.71 16.28 6.51
CA THR A 87 2.06 17.14 7.66
C THR A 87 1.00 18.22 7.88
N ASP A 88 1.02 18.89 9.02
CA ASP A 88 0.18 20.08 9.27
C ASP A 88 0.37 21.16 8.20
N ASP A 89 1.61 21.38 7.74
CA ASP A 89 1.89 22.32 6.66
C ASP A 89 1.38 21.80 5.31
N GLY A 90 1.43 20.48 5.06
CA GLY A 90 0.79 19.87 3.90
C GLY A 90 -0.72 20.04 3.91
N LEU A 91 -1.36 19.85 5.07
CA LEU A 91 -2.79 20.10 5.27
C LEU A 91 -3.12 21.57 4.97
N ARG A 92 -2.37 22.51 5.54
CA ARG A 92 -2.54 23.95 5.24
C ARG A 92 -2.27 24.28 3.77
N ALA A 93 -1.31 23.61 3.11
CA ALA A 93 -1.02 23.82 1.71
C ALA A 93 -2.22 23.51 0.81
N THR A 94 -3.07 22.53 1.18
CA THR A 94 -4.34 22.26 0.47
C THR A 94 -5.31 23.44 0.49
N VAL A 95 -5.25 24.27 1.54
CA VAL A 95 -6.06 25.49 1.70
C VAL A 95 -5.40 26.69 1.05
N ALA A 96 -4.08 26.86 1.22
CA ALA A 96 -3.32 27.98 0.68
C ALA A 96 -3.22 27.95 -0.85
N PHE A 97 -3.15 26.76 -1.44
CA PHE A 97 -2.99 26.55 -2.87
C PHE A 97 -4.09 25.61 -3.39
N PRO A 98 -5.37 26.08 -3.42
CA PRO A 98 -6.50 25.21 -3.72
C PRO A 98 -6.50 24.70 -5.17
N ASP A 99 -5.92 25.47 -6.08
CA ASP A 99 -5.85 25.17 -7.51
C ASP A 99 -4.52 24.50 -7.87
N ALA A 100 -4.54 23.57 -8.83
CA ALA A 100 -3.34 22.85 -9.23
C ALA A 100 -2.24 23.74 -9.82
N GLU A 101 -2.60 24.85 -10.46
CA GLU A 101 -1.63 25.80 -11.03
C GLU A 101 -0.90 26.58 -9.95
N THR A 102 -1.64 27.15 -8.98
CA THR A 102 -1.05 27.87 -7.85
C THR A 102 -0.23 26.93 -6.97
N PHE A 103 -0.71 25.70 -6.78
CA PHE A 103 0.03 24.64 -6.11
C PHE A 103 1.34 24.29 -6.82
N SER A 104 1.29 24.07 -8.14
CA SER A 104 2.47 23.75 -8.93
C SER A 104 3.49 24.87 -8.86
N ALA A 105 3.05 26.12 -9.03
CA ALA A 105 3.91 27.29 -8.95
C ALA A 105 4.56 27.42 -7.57
N ALA A 106 3.78 27.23 -6.50
CA ALA A 106 4.29 27.25 -5.13
C ALA A 106 5.32 26.14 -4.89
N LEU A 107 5.04 24.92 -5.35
CA LEU A 107 5.91 23.76 -5.18
C LEU A 107 7.23 23.91 -5.96
N ASP A 108 7.18 24.40 -7.19
CA ASP A 108 8.36 24.61 -8.03
C ASP A 108 9.21 25.80 -7.55
N ALA A 109 8.57 26.86 -7.02
CA ALA A 109 9.27 28.02 -6.45
C ALA A 109 9.75 27.81 -5.00
N GLY A 110 9.34 26.72 -4.33
CA GLY A 110 9.60 26.52 -2.90
C GLY A 110 8.91 27.55 -2.00
N THR A 111 7.72 28.02 -2.41
CA THR A 111 6.96 29.03 -1.67
C THR A 111 6.46 28.43 -0.34
N PRO A 112 6.79 29.04 0.82
CA PRO A 112 6.27 28.56 2.10
C PRO A 112 4.76 28.78 2.19
N VAL A 113 4.09 27.92 2.95
CA VAL A 113 2.67 28.09 3.25
C VAL A 113 2.48 29.38 4.04
N PRO A 114 1.57 30.30 3.64
CA PRO A 114 1.37 31.56 4.34
C PRO A 114 1.06 31.36 5.83
N ALA A 115 1.71 32.14 6.69
CA ALA A 115 1.48 32.09 8.13
C ALA A 115 0.02 32.40 8.46
N GLY A 116 -0.58 31.60 9.35
CA GLY A 116 -1.99 31.73 9.73
C GLY A 116 -2.98 31.02 8.80
N THR A 117 -2.52 30.31 7.77
CA THR A 117 -3.40 29.43 6.98
C THR A 117 -4.06 28.39 7.91
N PRO A 118 -5.39 28.30 7.95
CA PRO A 118 -6.08 27.35 8.82
C PRO A 118 -5.89 25.92 8.31
N LEU A 119 -6.02 24.94 9.22
CA LEU A 119 -6.14 23.55 8.81
C LEU A 119 -7.46 23.35 8.04
N PRO A 120 -7.49 22.47 7.02
CA PRO A 120 -8.70 22.14 6.31
C PRO A 120 -9.70 21.52 7.29
N VAL A 121 -10.88 22.11 7.37
CA VAL A 121 -12.03 21.52 8.06
C VAL A 121 -12.78 20.65 7.06
N ALA A 122 -13.23 19.47 7.50
CA ALA A 122 -14.15 18.65 6.71
C ALA A 122 -15.31 19.55 6.27
N ALA A 123 -15.47 19.72 4.95
CA ALA A 123 -16.54 20.55 4.42
C ALA A 123 -17.86 19.98 4.97
N ALA A 124 -18.52 20.73 5.86
CA ALA A 124 -19.84 20.39 6.34
C ALA A 124 -20.72 20.14 5.11
N ALA A 125 -21.20 18.91 4.99
CA ALA A 125 -22.04 18.49 3.88
C ALA A 125 -23.09 19.57 3.62
N LYS A 126 -23.07 20.17 2.41
CA LYS A 126 -24.17 21.03 1.98
C LYS A 126 -25.46 20.24 2.20
N PRO A 127 -26.51 20.83 2.80
CA PRO A 127 -27.69 20.09 3.20
C PRO A 127 -28.28 19.40 1.97
N ALA A 128 -28.23 18.07 1.99
CA ALA A 128 -28.82 17.24 0.96
C ALA A 128 -30.30 17.62 0.83
N LYS A 129 -30.70 18.04 -0.37
CA LYS A 129 -32.11 18.13 -0.73
C LYS A 129 -32.73 16.76 -0.49
N LYS A 130 -33.65 16.68 0.48
CA LYS A 130 -34.51 15.52 0.72
C LYS A 130 -35.22 15.14 -0.58
N ALA A 131 -34.96 13.93 -1.05
CA ALA A 131 -35.86 13.19 -1.92
C ALA A 131 -36.21 11.86 -1.21
N PRO A 132 -37.46 11.37 -1.35
CA PRO A 132 -38.11 10.56 -0.33
C PRO A 132 -37.69 9.09 -0.36
N ALA A 133 -37.71 8.51 0.84
CA ALA A 133 -37.51 7.09 1.10
C ALA A 133 -38.55 6.23 0.36
N LYS A 134 -38.06 5.21 -0.35
CA LYS A 134 -38.87 4.03 -0.69
C LYS A 134 -38.23 2.82 -0.03
N ALA A 135 -38.97 2.29 0.94
CA ALA A 135 -38.65 1.07 1.66
C ALA A 135 -38.74 -0.15 0.73
N ALA A 136 -37.74 -1.03 0.81
CA ALA A 136 -37.86 -2.42 0.45
C ALA A 136 -37.19 -3.24 1.57
N LYS A 137 -37.97 -4.13 2.16
CA LYS A 137 -37.71 -4.83 3.41
C LYS A 137 -36.66 -5.92 3.20
N SER A 138 -35.69 -6.00 4.11
CA SER A 138 -34.91 -7.19 4.37
C SER A 138 -35.74 -8.15 5.23
N GLU A 139 -36.03 -9.32 4.68
CA GLU A 139 -36.66 -10.42 5.40
C GLU A 139 -35.55 -11.21 6.11
N LYS A 140 -35.60 -11.22 7.44
CA LYS A 140 -34.67 -11.89 8.34
C LYS A 140 -35.45 -13.01 9.02
N ALA A 141 -34.98 -14.26 8.91
CA ALA A 141 -35.40 -15.36 9.77
C ALA A 141 -34.22 -16.33 10.01
N PRO A 142 -34.17 -17.01 11.17
CA PRO A 142 -32.95 -17.10 11.99
C PRO A 142 -32.50 -18.54 12.29
N SER A 143 -31.22 -18.74 12.64
CA SER A 143 -30.76 -19.89 13.45
C SER A 143 -29.39 -19.53 14.07
N LYS A 144 -29.29 -19.17 15.35
CA LYS A 144 -29.22 -20.05 16.53
C LYS A 144 -28.06 -21.06 16.53
N THR A 145 -26.84 -20.58 16.81
CA THR A 145 -25.86 -21.34 17.62
C THR A 145 -24.78 -20.45 18.25
N ALA A 146 -25.19 -19.35 18.88
CA ALA A 146 -24.38 -18.71 19.93
C ALA A 146 -24.68 -19.44 21.25
N LYS A 147 -23.92 -20.50 21.56
CA LYS A 147 -23.72 -21.09 22.90
C LYS A 147 -22.91 -22.39 22.82
N VAL A 148 -21.63 -22.29 22.45
CA VAL A 148 -20.56 -23.20 22.93
C VAL A 148 -19.24 -22.42 22.93
N VAL A 149 -19.16 -21.34 23.73
CA VAL A 149 -17.91 -20.57 23.93
C VAL A 149 -17.42 -20.63 25.39
N ASP A 150 -18.11 -21.31 26.29
CA ASP A 150 -17.74 -21.29 27.73
C ASP A 150 -17.22 -22.63 28.30
N LYS A 151 -16.66 -23.53 27.50
CA LYS A 151 -16.11 -24.79 28.08
C LYS A 151 -14.96 -25.45 27.33
N ALA A 152 -13.90 -24.70 27.07
CA ALA A 152 -12.58 -25.28 26.75
C ALA A 152 -11.41 -24.38 27.18
N ALA A 153 -11.58 -23.65 28.28
CA ALA A 153 -10.51 -22.96 28.98
C ALA A 153 -10.54 -23.39 30.45
N GLN A 154 -9.94 -24.53 30.77
CA GLN A 154 -9.30 -24.87 32.05
C GLN A 154 -8.94 -26.37 32.08
N LEU A 155 -7.74 -26.66 32.61
CA LEU A 155 -7.10 -27.97 32.84
C LEU A 155 -6.44 -28.52 31.55
N ILE A 156 -5.11 -28.58 31.38
CA ILE A 156 -4.02 -28.89 32.32
C ILE A 156 -2.74 -28.17 31.85
N GLU A 157 -2.22 -27.27 32.70
CA GLU A 157 -0.78 -27.06 32.86
C GLU A 157 -0.21 -28.30 33.55
N ASP A 158 0.76 -28.98 32.95
CA ASP A 158 1.92 -29.56 33.64
C ASP A 158 2.87 -30.22 32.62
N ALA A 159 4.17 -29.95 32.79
CA ALA A 159 5.34 -30.46 32.05
C ALA A 159 5.71 -29.65 30.78
N VAL A 160 6.85 -28.94 30.65
CA VAL A 160 8.13 -28.93 31.36
C VAL A 160 8.83 -27.57 31.15
N ALA A 161 9.28 -26.93 32.22
CA ALA A 161 10.39 -25.96 32.23
C ALA A 161 11.47 -26.53 33.18
N PRO A 162 12.76 -26.08 33.22
CA PRO A 162 13.38 -24.96 32.51
C PRO A 162 14.84 -25.21 32.01
N VAL A 163 15.30 -24.54 30.94
CA VAL A 163 16.73 -24.17 30.79
C VAL A 163 16.83 -22.71 30.32
N ALA A 164 16.95 -21.82 31.30
CA ALA A 164 17.37 -20.44 31.09
C ALA A 164 18.36 -20.06 32.21
N LYS A 165 19.67 -20.30 32.00
CA LYS A 165 20.76 -19.58 32.69
C LYS A 165 22.17 -19.89 32.15
N ALA A 166 22.53 -19.23 31.05
CA ALA A 166 23.90 -18.83 30.66
C ALA A 166 23.73 -18.14 29.31
N VAL A 167 23.78 -16.82 29.19
CA VAL A 167 25.03 -16.04 29.16
C VAL A 167 24.72 -14.64 29.70
N ARG A 168 25.34 -14.28 30.81
CA ARG A 168 25.41 -12.90 31.30
C ARG A 168 26.84 -12.44 31.08
N GLY A 169 27.06 -11.51 30.14
CA GLY A 169 28.29 -10.74 30.09
C GLY A 169 28.90 -10.50 28.70
N LYS A 170 28.31 -9.59 27.92
CA LYS A 170 29.08 -8.48 27.34
C LYS A 170 28.15 -7.37 26.86
N LYS A 171 28.31 -6.22 27.49
CA LYS A 171 27.65 -4.94 27.16
C LYS A 171 28.29 -4.44 25.86
N ALA A 172 27.55 -4.50 24.76
CA ALA A 172 27.77 -3.67 23.59
C ALA A 172 26.56 -2.75 23.48
N ALA A 173 26.81 -1.45 23.49
CA ALA A 173 25.78 -0.44 23.29
C ALA A 173 25.21 -0.62 21.87
N ALA A 174 24.03 -1.23 21.78
CA ALA A 174 23.25 -1.26 20.56
C ALA A 174 22.37 -0.02 20.56
N VAL A 175 22.56 0.79 19.51
CA VAL A 175 21.69 1.90 19.14
C VAL A 175 20.26 1.37 19.07
N GLU A 176 19.36 1.93 19.87
CA GLU A 176 17.93 1.64 19.80
C GLU A 176 17.41 2.15 18.45
N SER A 177 17.39 1.27 17.46
CA SER A 177 16.51 1.43 16.30
C SER A 177 15.15 0.91 16.72
N SER A 178 14.27 1.80 17.16
CA SER A 178 12.84 1.52 17.28
C SER A 178 12.25 1.38 15.88
N ALA A 179 12.51 0.24 15.24
CA ALA A 179 11.59 -0.26 14.23
C ALA A 179 10.37 -0.78 14.98
N GLU A 180 9.23 -0.08 14.89
CA GLU A 180 7.95 -0.67 15.26
C GLU A 180 7.83 -2.03 14.55
N ALA A 181 7.79 -3.10 15.34
CA ALA A 181 7.59 -4.45 14.83
C ALA A 181 6.15 -4.53 14.30
N VAL A 182 6.02 -4.81 13.01
CA VAL A 182 4.73 -5.05 12.36
C VAL A 182 4.38 -6.50 12.61
N ASP A 183 3.13 -6.79 12.95
CA ASP A 183 2.65 -8.17 13.01
C ASP A 183 2.69 -8.75 11.60
N GLN A 184 3.49 -9.79 11.39
CA GLN A 184 3.72 -10.38 10.07
C GLN A 184 2.74 -11.54 9.84
N PRO A 185 2.24 -11.73 8.61
CA PRO A 185 1.47 -12.91 8.28
C PRO A 185 2.33 -14.18 8.46
N GLN A 186 1.67 -15.31 8.66
CA GLN A 186 2.37 -16.59 8.84
C GLN A 186 3.07 -17.05 7.56
N ALA A 187 2.53 -16.65 6.41
CA ALA A 187 3.08 -16.98 5.10
C ALA A 187 2.67 -15.92 4.07
N VAL A 188 3.51 -15.72 3.06
CA VAL A 188 3.21 -14.86 1.91
C VAL A 188 3.59 -15.61 0.66
N ALA A 189 2.69 -15.67 -0.30
CA ALA A 189 2.90 -16.33 -1.58
C ALA A 189 2.85 -15.33 -2.72
N VAL A 190 3.69 -15.53 -3.73
CA VAL A 190 3.52 -14.90 -5.05
C VAL A 190 2.85 -15.91 -5.96
N ALA A 191 1.55 -15.75 -6.17
CA ALA A 191 0.76 -16.65 -7.00
C ALA A 191 0.52 -16.02 -8.38
N GLY A 192 0.92 -16.70 -9.45
CA GLY A 192 0.87 -16.19 -10.82
C GLY A 192 1.16 -17.23 -11.90
N ASP A 193 1.32 -16.75 -13.14
CA ASP A 193 1.47 -17.59 -14.34
C ASP A 193 2.82 -18.32 -14.44
N PHE A 194 3.74 -18.07 -13.50
CA PHE A 194 5.09 -18.63 -13.49
C PHE A 194 5.31 -19.65 -12.36
N ASN A 195 4.33 -19.97 -11.51
CA ASN A 195 4.58 -20.87 -10.37
C ASN A 195 5.02 -22.28 -10.81
N THR A 196 4.50 -22.80 -11.93
CA THR A 196 4.99 -24.09 -12.46
C THR A 196 6.45 -24.02 -12.91
N LEU A 197 6.94 -22.84 -13.31
CA LEU A 197 8.36 -22.61 -13.63
C LEU A 197 9.23 -22.61 -12.36
N LEU A 198 8.63 -22.30 -11.20
CA LEU A 198 9.27 -22.43 -9.88
C LEU A 198 9.23 -23.87 -9.34
N GLY A 199 8.57 -24.78 -10.04
CA GLY A 199 8.39 -26.18 -9.63
C GLY A 199 7.05 -26.48 -8.95
N ALA A 200 6.15 -25.50 -8.81
CA ALA A 200 4.83 -25.74 -8.24
C ALA A 200 4.00 -26.69 -9.12
N PRO A 201 3.09 -27.50 -8.53
CA PRO A 201 2.21 -28.37 -9.29
C PRO A 201 1.27 -27.65 -10.27
N GLU A 202 0.87 -26.41 -9.97
CA GLU A 202 -0.01 -25.59 -10.80
C GLU A 202 0.26 -24.09 -10.58
N ASN A 203 -0.19 -23.28 -11.54
CA ASN A 203 -0.17 -21.82 -11.45
C ASN A 203 -1.32 -21.32 -10.56
N TRP A 204 -1.18 -20.10 -10.02
CA TRP A 204 -2.23 -19.43 -9.22
C TRP A 204 -2.63 -20.16 -7.93
N ALA A 205 -1.71 -20.92 -7.35
CA ALA A 205 -1.95 -21.75 -6.19
C ALA A 205 -1.07 -21.32 -5.00
N PRO A 206 -1.54 -20.39 -4.15
CA PRO A 206 -0.76 -19.81 -3.06
C PRO A 206 -0.49 -20.78 -1.91
N GLN A 207 -1.07 -21.98 -1.93
CA GLN A 207 -0.85 -22.99 -0.91
C GLN A 207 0.50 -23.72 -1.03
N TYR A 208 1.10 -23.74 -2.22
CA TYR A 208 2.31 -24.50 -2.50
C TYR A 208 3.57 -23.80 -2.00
N ASP A 209 4.57 -24.60 -1.59
CA ASP A 209 5.81 -24.13 -0.99
C ASP A 209 6.66 -23.35 -2.01
N GLU A 210 6.63 -23.75 -3.28
CA GLU A 210 7.39 -23.15 -4.37
C GLU A 210 6.92 -21.72 -4.71
N ALA A 211 5.70 -21.35 -4.31
CA ALA A 211 5.18 -20.00 -4.45
C ALA A 211 5.46 -19.10 -3.23
N GLN A 212 5.97 -19.66 -2.12
CA GLN A 212 6.17 -18.89 -0.89
C GLN A 212 7.38 -17.97 -0.97
N MET A 213 7.21 -16.79 -0.40
CA MET A 213 8.26 -15.82 -0.14
C MET A 213 8.94 -16.12 1.19
N GLU A 214 10.19 -15.70 1.32
CA GLU A 214 10.93 -15.73 2.57
C GLU A 214 10.89 -14.35 3.23
N LEU A 215 10.63 -14.30 4.54
CA LEU A 215 10.70 -13.07 5.32
C LEU A 215 12.16 -12.76 5.67
N ASP A 216 12.65 -11.61 5.22
CA ASP A 216 13.86 -11.01 5.76
C ASP A 216 13.51 -10.23 7.02
N VAL A 217 13.90 -10.78 8.17
CA VAL A 217 13.56 -10.24 9.49
C VAL A 217 14.22 -8.90 9.79
N LEU A 218 15.30 -8.54 9.09
CA LEU A 218 16.03 -7.29 9.34
C LEU A 218 15.35 -6.11 8.68
N ASP A 219 14.90 -6.27 7.42
CA ASP A 219 14.21 -5.22 6.68
C ASP A 219 12.67 -5.34 6.74
N GLN A 220 12.16 -6.46 7.28
CA GLN A 220 10.73 -6.78 7.39
C GLN A 220 10.04 -6.90 6.02
N LEU A 221 10.78 -7.32 4.99
CA LEU A 221 10.29 -7.55 3.64
C LEU A 221 10.20 -9.05 3.32
N TRP A 222 9.12 -9.44 2.65
CA TRP A 222 8.99 -10.75 2.03
C TRP A 222 9.64 -10.73 0.67
N LYS A 223 10.44 -11.75 0.34
CA LYS A 223 11.21 -11.82 -0.90
C LYS A 223 11.07 -13.18 -1.58
N LEU A 224 10.89 -13.18 -2.89
CA LEU A 224 11.01 -14.38 -3.72
C LEU A 224 11.95 -14.06 -4.88
N SER A 225 12.95 -14.91 -5.08
CA SER A 225 13.93 -14.79 -6.16
C SER A 225 13.99 -16.07 -6.96
N ALA A 226 13.87 -15.98 -8.28
CA ALA A 226 13.94 -17.13 -9.18
C ALA A 226 14.51 -16.73 -10.54
N ASP A 227 15.17 -17.66 -11.22
CA ASP A 227 15.50 -17.51 -12.63
C ASP A 227 14.30 -17.98 -13.47
N ILE A 228 13.73 -17.09 -14.27
CA ILE A 228 12.61 -17.43 -15.16
C ILE A 228 12.92 -17.02 -16.61
N PRO A 229 12.35 -17.71 -17.62
CA PRO A 229 12.50 -17.32 -19.02
C PRO A 229 11.91 -15.94 -19.30
N ALA A 230 12.36 -15.33 -20.40
CA ALA A 230 11.73 -14.12 -20.93
C ALA A 230 10.26 -14.38 -21.24
N GLY A 231 9.39 -13.43 -20.92
CA GLY A 231 7.96 -13.62 -21.09
C GLY A 231 7.12 -12.51 -20.48
N TYR A 232 5.82 -12.62 -20.72
CA TYR A 232 4.81 -11.82 -20.05
C TYR A 232 4.12 -12.70 -19.01
N TYR A 233 4.05 -12.21 -17.78
CA TYR A 233 3.48 -12.91 -16.64
C TYR A 233 2.55 -11.99 -15.86
N THR A 234 1.56 -12.58 -15.18
CA THR A 234 0.75 -11.87 -14.21
C THR A 234 0.75 -12.59 -12.87
N PHE A 235 0.64 -11.85 -11.77
CA PHE A 235 0.63 -12.42 -10.41
C PHE A 235 -0.11 -11.54 -9.39
N LYS A 236 -0.32 -12.10 -8.19
CA LYS A 236 -0.73 -11.38 -6.99
C LYS A 236 0.06 -11.86 -5.77
N ILE A 237 0.02 -11.07 -4.71
CA ILE A 237 0.49 -11.47 -3.38
C ILE A 237 -0.70 -12.03 -2.59
N ALA A 238 -0.57 -13.24 -2.07
CA ALA A 238 -1.58 -13.91 -1.27
C ALA A 238 -1.04 -14.18 0.14
N LEU A 239 -1.83 -13.92 1.18
CA LEU A 239 -1.40 -14.12 2.56
C LEU A 239 -1.87 -15.46 3.11
N ASN A 240 -1.10 -16.01 4.05
CA ASN A 240 -1.44 -17.19 4.84
C ASN A 240 -1.87 -18.40 4.00
N ARG A 241 -1.21 -18.60 2.85
CA ARG A 241 -1.47 -19.74 1.94
C ARG A 241 -2.92 -19.81 1.44
N SER A 242 -3.64 -18.70 1.41
CA SER A 242 -5.03 -18.62 0.96
C SER A 242 -5.29 -17.36 0.14
N TRP A 243 -6.47 -17.30 -0.50
CA TRP A 243 -6.92 -16.12 -1.23
C TRP A 243 -7.78 -15.18 -0.39
N GLU A 244 -7.99 -15.47 0.91
CA GLU A 244 -8.85 -14.67 1.79
C GLU A 244 -8.37 -13.23 1.93
N GLU A 245 -7.05 -13.03 1.94
CA GLU A 245 -6.43 -11.72 1.88
C GLU A 245 -5.34 -11.73 0.80
N ASN A 246 -5.51 -10.89 -0.21
CA ASN A 246 -4.57 -10.77 -1.31
C ASN A 246 -4.45 -9.34 -1.82
N TYR A 247 -3.29 -9.06 -2.42
CA TYR A 247 -2.92 -7.75 -2.92
C TYR A 247 -2.46 -7.87 -4.38
N GLY A 248 -3.14 -7.12 -5.23
CA GLY A 248 -2.84 -7.01 -6.65
C GLY A 248 -1.92 -5.84 -6.98
N ALA A 249 -1.97 -5.37 -8.23
CA ALA A 249 -1.25 -4.21 -8.71
C ALA A 249 -1.36 -3.03 -7.74
N PHE A 250 -0.23 -2.39 -7.45
CA PHE A 250 -0.11 -1.27 -6.52
C PHE A 250 -0.53 -1.58 -5.07
N GLY A 251 -0.52 -2.85 -4.65
CA GLY A 251 -0.85 -3.22 -3.27
C GLY A 251 -2.33 -3.08 -2.93
N ALA A 252 -3.20 -3.09 -3.94
CA ALA A 252 -4.65 -2.97 -3.75
C ALA A 252 -5.24 -4.30 -3.26
N PHE A 253 -6.00 -4.26 -2.17
CA PHE A 253 -6.74 -5.41 -1.64
C PHE A 253 -7.74 -5.90 -2.70
N ASP A 254 -7.72 -7.20 -3.00
CA ASP A 254 -8.50 -7.80 -4.10
C ASP A 254 -8.33 -7.09 -5.45
N GLY A 255 -7.21 -6.39 -5.64
CA GLY A 255 -6.94 -5.56 -6.81
C GLY A 255 -6.72 -6.35 -8.10
N ALA A 256 -6.53 -5.64 -9.21
CA ALA A 256 -6.15 -6.24 -10.49
C ALA A 256 -4.81 -7.00 -10.39
N ASN A 257 -4.53 -7.94 -11.29
CA ASN A 257 -3.25 -8.65 -11.29
C ASN A 257 -2.08 -7.68 -11.55
N HIS A 258 -0.94 -7.93 -10.92
CA HIS A 258 0.31 -7.24 -11.24
C HIS A 258 0.86 -7.81 -12.55
N GLU A 259 1.11 -6.94 -13.53
CA GLU A 259 1.64 -7.33 -14.84
C GLU A 259 3.17 -7.30 -14.81
N LEU A 260 3.83 -8.19 -15.56
CA LEU A 260 5.28 -8.28 -15.60
C LEU A 260 5.74 -8.69 -17.01
N GLN A 261 6.44 -7.79 -17.68
CA GLN A 261 7.20 -8.09 -18.89
C GLN A 261 8.67 -8.30 -18.48
N HIS A 262 9.11 -9.56 -18.50
CA HIS A 262 10.45 -9.95 -18.06
C HIS A 262 11.34 -10.30 -19.26
N ASP A 263 12.58 -9.84 -19.24
CA ASP A 263 13.57 -10.08 -20.31
C ASP A 263 14.30 -11.43 -20.14
N GLY A 264 14.01 -12.16 -19.06
CA GLY A 264 14.62 -13.44 -18.72
C GLY A 264 15.78 -13.31 -17.72
N GLY A 265 16.06 -14.40 -17.01
CA GLY A 265 17.06 -14.46 -15.94
C GLY A 265 16.45 -14.18 -14.57
N GLN A 266 17.28 -13.67 -13.65
CA GLN A 266 16.90 -13.47 -12.25
C GLN A 266 15.76 -12.44 -12.13
N LEU A 267 14.64 -12.89 -11.56
CA LEU A 267 13.53 -12.08 -11.10
C LEU A 267 13.56 -12.02 -9.57
N THR A 268 13.46 -10.83 -8.99
CA THR A 268 13.27 -10.62 -7.55
C THR A 268 11.98 -9.84 -7.29
N ILE A 269 11.02 -10.47 -6.61
CA ILE A 269 9.79 -9.84 -6.15
C ILE A 269 9.91 -9.58 -4.64
N ARG A 270 9.53 -8.37 -4.20
CA ARG A 270 9.47 -7.99 -2.79
C ARG A 270 8.11 -7.45 -2.41
N TYR A 271 7.67 -7.77 -1.20
CA TYR A 271 6.44 -7.30 -0.59
C TYR A 271 6.70 -6.75 0.81
N ASP A 272 6.26 -5.51 1.07
CA ASP A 272 6.26 -4.92 2.42
C ASP A 272 4.85 -5.03 3.01
N HIS A 273 4.64 -5.90 4.01
CA HIS A 273 3.31 -6.11 4.61
C HIS A 273 2.73 -4.83 5.25
N ARG A 274 3.59 -3.95 5.76
CA ARG A 274 3.17 -2.73 6.44
C ARG A 274 2.56 -1.72 5.48
N THR A 275 3.13 -1.59 4.29
CA THR A 275 2.72 -0.62 3.27
C THR A 275 1.90 -1.25 2.16
N ARG A 276 1.88 -2.58 2.08
CA ARG A 276 1.36 -3.40 0.99
C ARG A 276 2.06 -3.15 -0.35
N ASP A 277 3.23 -2.51 -0.33
CA ASP A 277 3.96 -2.18 -1.56
C ASP A 277 4.56 -3.43 -2.19
N ILE A 278 4.53 -3.49 -3.52
CA ILE A 278 5.04 -4.59 -4.33
C ILE A 278 6.09 -4.04 -5.29
N THR A 279 7.31 -4.54 -5.19
CA THR A 279 8.41 -4.12 -6.07
C THR A 279 9.01 -5.32 -6.78
N VAL A 280 9.41 -5.10 -8.04
CA VAL A 280 9.95 -6.14 -8.92
C VAL A 280 11.23 -5.62 -9.57
N ASN A 281 12.31 -6.39 -9.45
CA ASN A 281 13.64 -6.08 -9.99
C ASN A 281 14.28 -7.27 -10.70
#